data_AF-A0A172UR52-F1
#
_entry.id   AF-A0A172UR52-F1
#
_cell.length_a   1.000
_cell.length_b   1.000
_cell.length_c   1.000
_cell.angle_alpha   90.00
_cell.angle_beta   90.00
_cell.angle_gamma   90.00
#
_symmetry.space_group_name_H-M   'P 1'
#
loop_
_entity.id
_entity.type
_entity.pdbx_description
1 polymer ?
#
loop_
_entity_poly.entity_id
_entity_poly.type
_entity_poly.pdbx_seq_one_letter_code
_entity_poly.pdbx_strand_id
1 'polypeptide(L)'
;MLLFVGRMIEVLLPHEFSYLASLSKERFDPTQLIDEAAAARPPDYTAVVTLLGEMAVGDEHFQQWCREEVAACADAVPRWITDLPELTVGRAIRLTDAFGDLDEVLFEVRLADGRAITCGVLIDHLEYSTVKDVGIWDKPLNAVLVLLESWEWVGHPMQMTTADARAWIEQAFGWGIARPVRERRPGFSAVIKWLAARLPEGGRQYQGDGADQSVADVVEAFFASPEGRRFGFAEFGEVLEQLIGMRSGDPQRWSAFRVIYAVGDLPDGRNEPVETVLRLPALLRAFVPFAHGRSGIGAELTAQTLAMIDEVQKGFKDRVRSGLQQYWDAVG
;
A
#
# COMPACT_ATOMS: atom_id res chain seq x y z
N MET A 1 15.30 1.68 -20.89
CA MET A 1 14.28 2.50 -21.58
C MET A 1 12.93 2.46 -20.88
N LEU A 2 12.33 1.29 -20.60
CA LEU A 2 11.06 1.20 -19.86
C LEU A 2 11.02 2.02 -18.56
N LEU A 3 12.04 1.91 -17.71
CA LEU A 3 12.11 2.70 -16.46
C LEU A 3 12.25 4.21 -16.70
N PHE A 4 12.95 4.59 -17.76
CA PHE A 4 13.09 6.00 -18.14
C PHE A 4 11.74 6.56 -18.59
N VAL A 5 11.02 5.82 -19.44
CA VAL A 5 9.67 6.19 -19.88
C VAL A 5 8.67 6.15 -18.73
N GLY A 6 8.76 5.17 -17.83
CA GLY A 6 7.95 5.12 -16.62
C GLY A 6 8.11 6.37 -15.77
N ARG A 7 9.36 6.85 -15.61
CA ARG A 7 9.61 8.10 -14.90
C ARG A 7 9.01 9.29 -15.63
N MET A 8 9.02 9.30 -16.97
CA MET A 8 8.33 10.34 -17.75
C MET A 8 6.82 10.27 -17.53
N ILE A 9 6.22 9.09 -17.53
CA ILE A 9 4.78 8.90 -17.25
C ILE A 9 4.42 9.42 -15.87
N GLU A 10 5.20 9.12 -14.83
CA GLU A 10 4.95 9.62 -13.47
C GLU A 10 5.04 11.16 -13.38
N VAL A 11 5.86 11.80 -14.22
CA VAL A 11 5.99 13.26 -14.31
C VAL A 11 4.89 13.89 -15.15
N LEU A 12 4.54 13.28 -16.27
CA LEU A 12 3.59 13.78 -17.27
C LEU A 12 2.13 13.53 -16.87
N LEU A 13 1.88 12.41 -16.18
CA LEU A 13 0.58 11.98 -15.69
C LEU A 13 0.62 11.83 -14.16
N PRO A 14 0.98 12.88 -13.40
CA PRO A 14 1.19 12.76 -11.97
C PRO A 14 -0.11 12.38 -11.24
N HIS A 15 -1.28 12.65 -11.81
CA HIS A 15 -2.57 12.30 -11.20
C HIS A 15 -2.87 10.82 -11.15
N GLU A 16 -2.27 10.04 -12.04
CA GLU A 16 -2.44 8.59 -12.07
C GLU A 16 -1.59 7.87 -11.01
N PHE A 17 -0.68 8.60 -10.35
CA PHE A 17 0.34 8.05 -9.45
C PHE A 17 0.59 8.88 -8.17
N SER A 18 0.05 10.09 -8.05
CA SER A 18 0.36 11.04 -6.97
C SER A 18 -0.88 11.55 -6.23
N TYR A 19 -0.77 11.55 -4.90
CA TYR A 19 -1.67 12.22 -3.94
C TYR A 19 -2.02 13.67 -4.32
N LEU A 20 -1.04 14.43 -4.83
CA LEU A 20 -1.17 15.88 -5.05
C LEU A 20 -2.17 16.26 -6.15
N ALA A 21 -2.45 15.36 -7.09
CA ALA A 21 -3.28 15.72 -8.22
C ALA A 21 -4.79 15.64 -7.93
N SER A 22 -5.20 14.93 -6.87
CA SER A 22 -6.59 15.04 -6.39
C SER A 22 -6.90 16.45 -5.86
N LEU A 23 -5.87 17.23 -5.52
CA LEU A 23 -5.97 18.63 -5.08
C LEU A 23 -5.69 19.64 -6.22
N SER A 24 -4.94 19.23 -7.25
CA SER A 24 -4.65 20.03 -8.44
C SER A 24 -5.61 19.67 -9.59
N LYS A 25 -6.66 20.48 -9.79
CA LYS A 25 -7.57 20.35 -10.94
C LYS A 25 -6.93 20.65 -12.30
N GLU A 26 -5.71 21.22 -12.32
CA GLU A 26 -4.98 21.47 -13.54
C GLU A 26 -4.22 20.22 -13.95
N ARG A 27 -4.78 19.53 -14.95
CA ARG A 27 -4.08 18.48 -15.69
C ARG A 27 -3.05 19.17 -16.55
N PHE A 28 -1.77 18.89 -16.30
CA PHE A 28 -0.70 19.29 -17.19
C PHE A 28 -0.96 18.66 -18.57
N ASP A 29 -0.78 19.41 -19.66
CA ASP A 29 -0.90 18.86 -21.02
C ASP A 29 0.43 18.20 -21.41
N PRO A 30 0.53 16.85 -21.36
CA PRO A 30 1.78 16.16 -21.61
C PRO A 30 2.27 16.34 -23.06
N THR A 31 1.38 16.69 -24.00
CA THR A 31 1.72 16.90 -25.40
C THR A 31 2.64 18.12 -25.60
N GLN A 32 2.41 19.20 -24.84
CA GLN A 32 3.22 20.43 -24.94
C GLN A 32 4.69 20.20 -24.58
N LEU A 33 4.98 19.43 -23.54
CA LEU A 33 6.37 19.09 -23.15
C LEU A 33 7.05 18.17 -24.18
N ILE A 34 6.29 17.28 -24.81
CA ILE A 34 6.82 16.38 -25.82
C ILE A 34 7.05 17.11 -27.13
N ASP A 35 6.18 18.05 -27.50
CA ASP A 35 6.30 18.89 -28.70
C ASP A 35 7.56 19.77 -28.65
N GLU A 36 7.88 20.36 -27.48
CA GLU A 36 9.11 21.12 -27.27
C GLU A 36 10.38 20.24 -27.45
N ALA A 37 10.31 18.98 -27.03
CA ALA A 37 11.41 18.01 -27.17
C ALA A 37 11.49 17.41 -28.59
N ALA A 38 10.36 17.30 -29.29
CA ALA A 38 10.22 16.75 -30.64
C ALA A 38 10.98 17.57 -31.69
N ALA A 39 11.15 18.88 -31.46
CA ALA A 39 11.90 19.77 -32.37
C ALA A 39 13.34 19.29 -32.64
N ALA A 40 13.95 18.55 -31.70
CA ALA A 40 15.31 18.02 -31.82
C ALA A 40 15.39 16.61 -32.44
N ARG A 41 14.25 15.91 -32.61
CA ARG A 41 14.11 14.50 -33.08
C ARG A 41 15.31 13.60 -32.73
N PRO A 42 15.55 13.33 -31.44
CA PRO A 42 16.63 12.42 -31.05
C PRO A 42 16.40 11.00 -31.61
N PRO A 43 17.46 10.19 -31.77
CA PRO A 43 17.37 8.87 -32.41
C PRO A 43 16.35 7.90 -31.79
N ASP A 44 16.02 8.07 -30.52
CA ASP A 44 15.09 7.21 -29.79
C ASP A 44 13.67 7.80 -29.68
N TYR A 45 13.37 8.94 -30.33
CA TYR A 45 12.11 9.67 -30.18
C TYR A 45 10.89 8.78 -30.41
N THR A 46 10.81 8.13 -31.58
CA THR A 46 9.68 7.26 -31.94
C THR A 46 9.55 6.08 -30.97
N ALA A 47 10.68 5.55 -30.48
CA ALA A 47 10.69 4.48 -29.48
C ALA A 47 10.15 4.95 -28.11
N VAL A 48 10.51 6.17 -27.68
CA VAL A 48 9.99 6.78 -26.45
C VAL A 48 8.49 7.08 -26.56
N VAL A 49 8.03 7.70 -27.65
CA VAL A 49 6.61 8.01 -27.84
C VAL A 49 5.76 6.74 -27.92
N THR A 50 6.27 5.69 -28.57
CA THR A 50 5.59 4.38 -28.59
C THR A 50 5.40 3.83 -27.18
N LEU A 51 6.44 3.88 -26.35
CA LEU A 51 6.35 3.42 -24.96
C LEU A 51 5.46 4.31 -24.08
N LEU A 52 5.44 5.62 -24.31
CA LEU A 52 4.54 6.53 -23.60
C LEU A 52 3.07 6.17 -23.88
N GLY A 53 2.72 5.94 -25.15
CA GLY A 53 1.38 5.51 -25.53
C GLY A 53 1.01 4.13 -24.97
N GLU A 54 1.99 3.22 -24.90
CA GLU A 54 1.78 1.88 -24.34
C GLU A 54 1.54 1.92 -22.82
N MET A 55 2.29 2.76 -22.09
CA MET A 55 2.30 2.79 -20.62
C MET A 55 1.27 3.74 -19.99
N ALA A 56 0.65 4.63 -20.77
CA ALA A 56 -0.36 5.58 -20.31
C ALA A 56 -1.73 4.94 -20.03
N VAL A 57 -1.75 3.92 -19.18
CA VAL A 57 -2.97 3.20 -18.79
C VAL A 57 -3.96 4.14 -18.11
N GLY A 58 -5.19 4.17 -18.63
CA GLY A 58 -6.27 5.03 -18.13
C GLY A 58 -6.42 6.37 -18.87
N ASP A 59 -5.50 6.70 -19.79
CA ASP A 59 -5.52 7.95 -20.56
C ASP A 59 -5.67 7.72 -22.07
N GLU A 60 -6.86 7.32 -22.51
CA GLU A 60 -7.13 6.99 -23.91
C GLU A 60 -6.77 8.11 -24.89
N HIS A 61 -6.95 9.37 -24.48
CA HIS A 61 -6.62 10.54 -25.30
C HIS A 61 -5.12 10.65 -25.53
N PHE A 62 -4.31 10.55 -24.47
CA PHE A 62 -2.85 10.60 -24.60
C PHE A 62 -2.30 9.37 -25.32
N GLN A 63 -2.88 8.19 -25.11
CA GLN A 63 -2.54 6.99 -25.87
C GLN A 63 -2.82 7.16 -27.37
N GLN A 64 -3.96 7.76 -27.73
CA GLN A 64 -4.32 8.03 -29.12
C GLN A 64 -3.35 9.03 -29.77
N TRP A 65 -3.04 10.12 -29.08
CA TRP A 65 -2.06 11.10 -29.54
C TRP A 65 -0.69 10.45 -29.82
N CYS A 66 -0.19 9.60 -28.91
CA CYS A 66 1.07 8.89 -29.11
C CYS A 66 1.04 7.99 -30.37
N ARG A 67 -0.09 7.32 -30.63
CA ARG A 67 -0.26 6.48 -31.84
C ARG A 67 -0.20 7.31 -33.12
N GLU A 68 -0.84 8.48 -33.13
CA GLU A 68 -0.84 9.39 -34.26
C GLU A 68 0.56 9.96 -34.53
N GLU A 69 1.27 10.35 -33.48
CA GLU A 69 2.64 10.89 -33.58
C GLU A 69 3.63 9.82 -34.09
N VAL A 70 3.53 8.57 -33.60
CA VAL A 70 4.33 7.46 -34.10
C VAL A 70 4.03 7.15 -35.57
N ALA A 71 2.76 7.22 -35.98
CA ALA A 71 2.37 7.00 -37.37
C ALA A 71 2.88 8.10 -38.33
N ALA A 72 3.10 9.32 -37.82
CA ALA A 72 3.69 10.43 -38.56
C ALA A 72 5.22 10.35 -38.67
N CYS A 73 5.88 9.51 -37.86
CA CYS A 73 7.32 9.30 -37.88
C CYS A 73 7.73 8.26 -38.94
N ALA A 74 8.84 8.50 -39.64
CA ALA A 74 9.40 7.57 -40.62
C ALA A 74 10.34 6.52 -40.01
N ASP A 75 10.73 6.69 -38.74
CA ASP A 75 11.69 5.85 -38.06
C ASP A 75 11.08 4.51 -37.65
N ALA A 76 11.84 3.43 -37.82
CA ALA A 76 11.40 2.10 -37.43
C ALA A 76 11.43 1.94 -35.90
N VAL A 77 10.34 1.44 -35.34
CA VAL A 77 10.27 1.09 -33.91
C VAL A 77 11.08 -0.20 -33.66
N PRO A 78 11.97 -0.25 -32.65
CA PRO A 78 12.67 -1.46 -32.27
C PRO A 78 11.71 -2.63 -32.00
N ARG A 79 12.04 -3.81 -32.53
CA ARG A 79 11.17 -4.99 -32.45
C ARG A 79 10.74 -5.36 -31.03
N TRP A 80 11.63 -5.24 -30.06
CA TRP A 80 11.28 -5.57 -28.66
C TRP A 80 10.15 -4.68 -28.10
N ILE A 81 9.92 -3.49 -28.65
CA ILE A 81 8.81 -2.60 -28.29
C ILE A 81 7.54 -3.02 -29.00
N THR A 82 7.62 -3.37 -30.29
CA THR A 82 6.47 -3.87 -31.05
C THR A 82 5.96 -5.22 -30.54
N ASP A 83 6.82 -5.98 -29.86
CA ASP A 83 6.49 -7.28 -29.26
C ASP A 83 5.90 -7.13 -27.83
N LEU A 84 5.84 -5.92 -27.24
CA LEU A 84 5.24 -5.71 -25.90
C LEU A 84 3.75 -6.08 -25.80
N PRO A 85 2.91 -5.91 -26.85
CA PRO A 85 1.54 -6.40 -26.81
C PRO A 85 1.43 -7.92 -26.67
N GLU A 86 2.48 -8.68 -27.03
CA GLU A 86 2.52 -10.15 -26.96
C GLU A 86 2.92 -10.68 -25.57
N LEU A 87 3.18 -9.79 -24.60
CA LEU A 87 3.43 -10.18 -23.21
C LEU A 87 2.26 -11.01 -22.67
N THR A 88 2.58 -12.09 -21.96
CA THR A 88 1.57 -12.91 -21.29
C THR A 88 1.78 -12.88 -19.78
N VAL A 89 0.69 -12.89 -19.04
CA VAL A 89 0.73 -12.97 -17.56
C VAL A 89 0.71 -14.44 -17.13
N GLY A 90 1.52 -14.75 -16.13
CA GLY A 90 1.58 -16.06 -15.48
C GLY A 90 0.65 -16.11 -14.26
N ARG A 91 1.09 -16.83 -13.23
CA ARG A 91 0.36 -16.94 -11.95
C ARG A 91 0.62 -15.74 -11.04
N ALA A 92 -0.27 -15.54 -10.07
CA ALA A 92 -0.13 -14.56 -9.00
C ALA A 92 -0.07 -15.22 -7.61
N ILE A 93 0.62 -14.59 -6.68
CA ILE A 93 0.82 -15.02 -5.29
C ILE A 93 0.66 -13.83 -4.37
N ARG A 94 0.07 -14.05 -3.20
CA ARG A 94 0.04 -13.12 -2.08
C ARG A 94 0.96 -13.61 -0.96
N LEU A 95 1.69 -12.70 -0.35
CA LEU A 95 2.46 -12.90 0.87
C LEU A 95 1.96 -11.92 1.91
N THR A 96 1.30 -12.42 2.96
CA THR A 96 0.75 -11.59 4.04
C THR A 96 1.68 -11.64 5.24
N ASP A 97 2.11 -10.49 5.77
CA ASP A 97 2.94 -10.49 6.98
C ASP A 97 2.18 -11.11 8.18
N ALA A 98 2.91 -11.41 9.26
CA ALA A 98 2.33 -12.11 10.42
C ALA A 98 1.14 -11.35 11.06
N PHE A 99 1.09 -10.03 10.91
CA PHE A 99 0.03 -9.19 11.48
C PHE A 99 -1.10 -8.86 10.49
N GLY A 100 -0.94 -9.12 9.19
CA GLY A 100 -1.90 -8.70 8.16
C GLY A 100 -1.86 -7.19 7.87
N ASP A 101 -0.79 -6.52 8.29
CA ASP A 101 -0.56 -5.10 8.04
C ASP A 101 -0.03 -4.86 6.62
N LEU A 102 0.67 -5.84 6.05
CA LEU A 102 1.29 -5.76 4.73
C LEU A 102 0.95 -6.99 3.90
N ASP A 103 0.55 -6.75 2.65
CA ASP A 103 0.47 -7.78 1.62
C ASP A 103 1.46 -7.47 0.49
N GLU A 104 2.28 -8.44 0.12
CA GLU A 104 3.06 -8.41 -1.12
C GLU A 104 2.35 -9.26 -2.18
N VAL A 105 1.83 -8.59 -3.21
CA VAL A 105 1.22 -9.22 -4.38
C VAL A 105 2.29 -9.39 -5.45
N LEU A 106 2.63 -10.64 -5.75
CA LEU A 106 3.59 -11.01 -6.78
C LEU A 106 2.86 -11.60 -7.99
N PHE A 107 3.27 -11.23 -9.20
CA PHE A 107 2.77 -11.86 -10.42
C PHE A 107 3.89 -12.03 -11.45
N GLU A 108 3.80 -13.09 -12.23
CA GLU A 108 4.75 -13.38 -13.29
C GLU A 108 4.32 -12.73 -14.62
N VAL A 109 5.27 -12.20 -15.36
CA VAL A 109 5.09 -11.74 -16.74
C VAL A 109 6.08 -12.47 -17.62
N ARG A 110 5.61 -13.00 -18.74
CA ARG A 110 6.43 -13.66 -19.75
C ARG A 110 6.59 -12.76 -20.96
N LEU A 111 7.84 -12.50 -21.29
CA LEU A 111 8.27 -11.71 -22.43
C LEU A 111 8.06 -12.47 -23.75
N ALA A 112 8.01 -11.75 -24.86
CA ALA A 112 7.87 -12.34 -26.20
C ALA A 112 9.03 -13.30 -26.55
N ASP A 113 10.22 -13.08 -25.97
CA ASP A 113 11.38 -13.97 -26.11
C ASP A 113 11.31 -15.23 -25.21
N GLY A 114 10.22 -15.41 -24.46
CA GLY A 114 9.98 -16.53 -23.57
C GLY A 114 10.59 -16.40 -22.17
N ARG A 115 11.39 -15.36 -21.89
CA ARG A 115 11.88 -15.11 -20.53
C ARG A 115 10.74 -14.71 -19.61
N ALA A 116 10.86 -15.07 -18.33
CA ALA A 116 9.90 -14.70 -17.30
C ALA A 116 10.52 -13.72 -16.31
N ILE A 117 9.80 -12.65 -16.03
CA ILE A 117 10.10 -11.68 -14.98
C ILE A 117 9.02 -11.77 -13.90
N THR A 118 9.36 -11.30 -12.70
CA THR A 118 8.42 -11.21 -11.59
C THR A 118 8.20 -9.74 -11.25
N CYS A 119 6.95 -9.38 -11.08
CA CYS A 119 6.52 -8.07 -10.61
C CYS A 119 5.98 -8.21 -9.18
N GLY A 120 6.20 -7.21 -8.35
CA GLY A 120 5.74 -7.19 -6.96
C GLY A 120 5.22 -5.83 -6.55
N VAL A 121 4.13 -5.85 -5.78
CA VAL A 121 3.50 -4.67 -5.19
C VAL A 121 3.33 -4.93 -3.70
N LEU A 122 4.01 -4.14 -2.88
CA LEU A 122 3.83 -4.15 -1.44
C LEU A 122 2.71 -3.16 -1.09
N ILE A 123 1.64 -3.66 -0.47
CA ILE A 123 0.45 -2.92 -0.08
C ILE A 123 0.44 -2.76 1.44
N ASP A 124 0.24 -1.53 1.91
CA ASP A 124 0.13 -1.16 3.33
C ASP A 124 -1.33 -0.99 3.75
N HIS A 125 -1.82 -1.94 4.54
CA HIS A 125 -3.18 -1.95 5.06
C HIS A 125 -3.38 -1.07 6.30
N LEU A 126 -2.31 -0.51 6.88
CA LEU A 126 -2.42 0.44 7.98
C LEU A 126 -2.85 1.83 7.51
N GLU A 127 -2.55 2.19 6.26
CA GLU A 127 -2.92 3.47 5.66
C GLU A 127 -3.72 3.24 4.39
N TYR A 128 -5.00 2.90 4.52
CA TYR A 128 -5.97 2.83 3.42
C TYR A 128 -5.71 1.76 2.35
N SER A 129 -4.89 0.74 2.65
CA SER A 129 -4.54 -0.34 1.71
C SER A 129 -3.87 0.20 0.44
N THR A 130 -2.80 0.97 0.62
CA THR A 130 -2.12 1.72 -0.45
C THR A 130 -0.77 1.14 -0.82
N VAL A 131 -0.28 1.42 -2.02
CA VAL A 131 1.05 0.96 -2.45
C VAL A 131 2.14 1.59 -1.57
N LYS A 132 2.97 0.75 -0.96
CA LYS A 132 4.13 1.14 -0.13
C LYS A 132 5.44 1.06 -0.89
N ASP A 133 5.60 0.03 -1.72
CA ASP A 133 6.78 -0.20 -2.55
C ASP A 133 6.44 -1.10 -3.74
N VAL A 134 7.31 -1.08 -4.76
CA VAL A 134 7.18 -1.87 -5.98
C VAL A 134 8.50 -2.50 -6.41
N GLY A 135 8.42 -3.68 -7.01
CA GLY A 135 9.59 -4.47 -7.42
C GLY A 135 9.44 -5.12 -8.78
N ILE A 136 10.54 -5.18 -9.51
CA ILE A 136 10.67 -5.97 -10.74
C ILE A 136 11.95 -6.79 -10.61
N TRP A 137 11.84 -8.10 -10.80
CA TRP A 137 12.96 -9.03 -10.79
C TRP A 137 13.08 -9.70 -12.15
N ASP A 138 14.28 -9.68 -12.73
CA ASP A 138 14.63 -10.44 -13.96
C ASP A 138 14.83 -11.93 -13.63
N LYS A 139 13.81 -12.52 -13.03
CA LYS A 139 13.76 -13.91 -12.56
C LYS A 139 12.30 -14.41 -12.61
N PRO A 140 12.08 -15.71 -12.89
CA PRO A 140 10.76 -16.32 -12.77
C PRO A 140 10.30 -16.34 -11.31
N LEU A 141 8.98 -16.40 -11.10
CA LEU A 141 8.38 -16.24 -9.77
C LEU A 141 8.91 -17.25 -8.75
N ASN A 142 9.12 -18.51 -9.15
CA ASN A 142 9.70 -19.53 -8.24
C ASN A 142 11.08 -19.14 -7.72
N ALA A 143 11.93 -18.54 -8.55
CA ALA A 143 13.26 -18.12 -8.12
C ALA A 143 13.18 -16.91 -7.17
N VAL A 144 12.18 -16.04 -7.32
CA VAL A 144 11.94 -14.93 -6.38
C VAL A 144 11.42 -15.45 -5.04
N LEU A 145 10.49 -16.42 -5.04
CA LEU A 145 10.00 -17.00 -3.78
C LEU A 145 11.11 -17.65 -2.96
N VAL A 146 12.05 -18.37 -3.60
CA VAL A 146 13.21 -18.94 -2.89
C VAL A 146 14.10 -17.86 -2.26
N LEU A 147 14.20 -16.67 -2.90
CA LEU A 147 14.91 -15.54 -2.31
C LEU A 147 14.16 -14.98 -1.09
N LEU A 148 12.83 -14.91 -1.17
CA LEU A 148 11.97 -14.38 -0.10
C LEU A 148 11.79 -15.34 1.08
N GLU A 149 11.87 -16.67 0.87
CA GLU A 149 11.86 -17.67 1.93
C GLU A 149 12.99 -17.48 2.94
N SER A 150 14.09 -16.83 2.53
CA SER A 150 15.20 -16.49 3.43
C SER A 150 14.92 -15.30 4.35
N TRP A 151 13.79 -14.60 4.17
CA TRP A 151 13.43 -13.44 4.96
C TRP A 151 12.47 -13.88 6.08
N GLU A 152 12.90 -13.73 7.33
CA GLU A 152 12.17 -14.19 8.52
C GLU A 152 10.75 -13.61 8.67
N TRP A 153 10.43 -12.53 7.95
CA TRP A 153 9.18 -11.77 8.13
C TRP A 153 8.20 -11.95 6.96
N VAL A 154 8.55 -12.75 5.96
CA VAL A 154 7.69 -13.02 4.81
C VAL A 154 6.68 -14.10 5.18
N GLY A 155 5.40 -13.79 5.02
CA GLY A 155 4.33 -14.75 5.22
C GLY A 155 4.40 -15.95 4.29
N HIS A 156 3.58 -16.96 4.57
CA HIS A 156 3.47 -18.11 3.70
C HIS A 156 2.90 -17.71 2.32
N PRO A 157 3.55 -18.10 1.20
CA PRO A 157 3.02 -17.85 -0.13
C PRO A 157 1.66 -18.49 -0.33
N MET A 158 0.65 -17.67 -0.62
CA MET A 158 -0.69 -18.13 -0.96
C MET A 158 -0.98 -17.86 -2.43
N GLN A 159 -1.51 -18.85 -3.14
CA GLN A 159 -1.98 -18.59 -4.51
C GLN A 159 -3.19 -17.66 -4.48
N MET A 160 -3.20 -16.70 -5.40
CA MET A 160 -4.34 -15.84 -5.65
C MET A 160 -4.68 -15.86 -7.14
N THR A 161 -5.92 -15.56 -7.47
CA THR A 161 -6.28 -15.45 -8.89
C THR A 161 -5.61 -14.21 -9.47
N THR A 162 -5.23 -14.25 -10.75
CA THR A 162 -4.65 -13.09 -11.46
C THR A 162 -5.65 -11.94 -11.55
N ALA A 163 -6.95 -12.24 -11.58
CA ALA A 163 -7.99 -11.22 -11.56
C ALA A 163 -8.08 -10.51 -10.21
N ASP A 164 -8.05 -11.25 -9.10
CA ASP A 164 -7.99 -10.66 -7.76
C ASP A 164 -6.70 -9.83 -7.60
N ALA A 165 -5.57 -10.32 -8.11
CA ALA A 165 -4.31 -9.58 -8.09
C ALA A 165 -4.42 -8.23 -8.80
N ARG A 166 -5.06 -8.20 -9.98
CA ARG A 166 -5.36 -6.95 -10.69
C ARG A 166 -6.21 -6.02 -9.84
N ALA A 167 -7.33 -6.51 -9.32
CA ALA A 167 -8.28 -5.70 -8.56
C ALA A 167 -7.62 -5.09 -7.30
N TRP A 168 -6.77 -5.85 -6.61
CA TRP A 168 -6.03 -5.38 -5.44
C TRP A 168 -5.00 -4.32 -5.80
N ILE A 169 -4.23 -4.53 -6.88
CA ILE A 169 -3.22 -3.57 -7.34
C ILE A 169 -3.90 -2.27 -7.79
N GLU A 170 -4.97 -2.35 -8.59
CA GLU A 170 -5.73 -1.19 -9.03
C GLU A 170 -6.35 -0.41 -7.84
N GLN A 171 -6.92 -1.12 -6.86
CA GLN A 171 -7.40 -0.50 -5.63
C GLN A 171 -6.27 0.21 -4.88
N ALA A 172 -5.12 -0.45 -4.69
CA ALA A 172 -4.01 0.11 -3.95
C ALA A 172 -3.40 1.37 -4.61
N PHE A 173 -3.38 1.42 -5.95
CA PHE A 173 -2.97 2.61 -6.69
C PHE A 173 -4.07 3.70 -6.71
N GLY A 174 -5.36 3.32 -6.65
CA GLY A 174 -6.48 4.26 -6.69
C GLY A 174 -6.69 5.03 -5.39
N TRP A 175 -6.33 4.45 -4.24
CA TRP A 175 -6.53 5.08 -2.94
C TRP A 175 -5.32 5.97 -2.60
N GLY A 176 -5.21 7.11 -3.28
CA GLY A 176 -4.06 8.01 -3.10
C GLY A 176 -4.00 8.77 -1.77
N ILE A 177 -4.44 8.24 -0.61
CA ILE A 177 -4.57 9.02 0.64
C ILE A 177 -3.28 9.06 1.48
N ALA A 178 -2.30 8.19 1.21
CA ALA A 178 -1.08 8.06 2.04
C ALA A 178 0.05 9.03 1.64
N ARG A 179 0.98 9.24 2.58
CA ARG A 179 2.24 10.00 2.38
C ARG A 179 2.88 9.62 1.03
N PRO A 180 3.52 10.57 0.30
CA PRO A 180 4.13 10.25 -0.98
C PRO A 180 4.97 9.00 -0.79
N VAL A 181 4.64 7.94 -1.53
CA VAL A 181 5.48 6.76 -1.67
C VAL A 181 6.87 7.33 -1.78
N ARG A 182 7.76 7.01 -0.82
CA ARG A 182 9.16 7.35 -0.99
C ARG A 182 9.55 6.51 -2.18
N GLU A 183 9.43 7.07 -3.37
CA GLU A 183 9.65 6.35 -4.60
C GLU A 183 11.14 6.11 -4.66
N ARG A 184 11.55 4.99 -4.06
CA ARG A 184 12.95 4.57 -4.00
C ARG A 184 13.46 4.26 -5.40
N ARG A 185 12.53 4.07 -6.36
CA ARG A 185 12.77 3.61 -7.73
C ARG A 185 11.84 4.32 -8.72
N PRO A 186 12.18 5.54 -9.16
CA PRO A 186 11.39 6.26 -10.16
C PRO A 186 11.15 5.43 -11.42
N GLY A 187 9.94 5.48 -11.94
CA GLY A 187 9.46 4.80 -13.13
C GLY A 187 8.93 3.39 -12.91
N PHE A 188 9.12 2.80 -11.74
CA PHE A 188 8.63 1.44 -11.47
C PHE A 188 7.11 1.42 -11.32
N SER A 189 6.51 2.44 -10.71
CA SER A 189 5.07 2.51 -10.45
C SER A 189 4.30 2.49 -11.77
N ALA A 190 4.73 3.29 -12.74
CA ALA A 190 4.15 3.30 -14.09
C ALA A 190 4.31 1.96 -14.82
N VAL A 191 5.50 1.36 -14.79
CA VAL A 191 5.73 0.04 -15.42
C VAL A 191 4.86 -1.04 -14.79
N ILE A 192 4.76 -1.06 -13.45
CA ILE A 192 3.97 -2.05 -12.73
C ILE A 192 2.48 -1.86 -12.98
N LYS A 193 1.96 -0.62 -12.98
CA LYS A 193 0.55 -0.34 -13.32
C LYS A 193 0.23 -0.81 -14.74
N TRP A 194 1.13 -0.54 -15.69
CA TRP A 194 1.00 -1.03 -17.05
C TRP A 194 0.99 -2.56 -17.15
N LEU A 195 1.92 -3.25 -16.48
CA LEU A 195 1.98 -4.71 -16.47
C LEU A 195 0.79 -5.33 -15.74
N ALA A 196 0.32 -4.72 -14.64
CA ALA A 196 -0.85 -5.17 -13.90
C ALA A 196 -2.14 -5.02 -14.71
N ALA A 197 -2.25 -4.00 -15.57
CA ALA A 197 -3.38 -3.84 -16.49
C ALA A 197 -3.49 -4.98 -17.53
N ARG A 198 -2.43 -5.78 -17.72
CA ARG A 198 -2.46 -6.99 -18.55
C ARG A 198 -3.06 -8.21 -17.85
N LEU A 199 -3.26 -8.14 -16.54
CA LEU A 199 -3.97 -9.19 -15.81
C LEU A 199 -5.47 -9.18 -16.17
N PRO A 200 -6.18 -10.30 -16.03
CA PRO A 200 -7.62 -10.36 -16.32
C PRO A 200 -8.45 -9.44 -15.40
N GLU A 201 -9.53 -8.87 -15.92
CA GLU A 201 -10.51 -8.11 -15.12
C GLU A 201 -11.46 -9.03 -14.33
N GLY A 202 -12.33 -8.42 -13.51
CA GLY A 202 -13.41 -9.13 -12.82
C GLY A 202 -13.02 -9.80 -11.50
N GLY A 203 -11.85 -9.45 -10.95
CA GLY A 203 -11.42 -9.89 -9.63
C GLY A 203 -12.16 -9.19 -8.49
N ARG A 204 -12.04 -9.74 -7.29
CA ARG A 204 -12.57 -9.17 -6.06
C ARG A 204 -11.56 -8.22 -5.45
N GLN A 205 -12.02 -7.03 -5.10
CA GLN A 205 -11.25 -6.03 -4.35
C GLN A 205 -10.92 -6.54 -2.94
N TYR A 206 -9.87 -5.97 -2.36
CA TYR A 206 -9.51 -6.20 -0.96
C TYR A 206 -10.61 -5.65 -0.04
N GLN A 207 -11.06 -6.47 0.91
CA GLN A 207 -12.10 -6.11 1.89
C GLN A 207 -11.62 -6.16 3.35
N GLY A 208 -10.35 -6.46 3.61
CA GLY A 208 -9.85 -6.73 4.96
C GLY A 208 -10.24 -8.11 5.46
N ASP A 209 -9.31 -8.80 6.12
CA ASP A 209 -9.56 -10.13 6.72
C ASP A 209 -10.41 -10.04 8.02
N GLY A 210 -10.91 -8.85 8.39
CA GLY A 210 -11.74 -8.59 9.58
C GLY A 210 -13.22 -8.94 9.45
N ALA A 211 -13.67 -9.51 8.33
CA ALA A 211 -15.10 -9.73 8.06
C ALA A 211 -15.75 -10.84 8.92
N ASP A 212 -14.98 -11.75 9.50
CA ASP A 212 -15.53 -12.97 10.12
C ASP A 212 -15.76 -12.88 11.64
N GLN A 213 -15.15 -11.93 12.35
CA GLN A 213 -15.37 -11.72 13.79
C GLN A 213 -15.69 -10.26 14.10
N SER A 214 -16.82 -10.05 14.77
CA SER A 214 -17.22 -8.72 15.23
C SER A 214 -16.18 -8.15 16.20
N VAL A 215 -15.74 -6.92 15.96
CA VAL A 215 -14.87 -6.17 16.87
C VAL A 215 -15.46 -6.14 18.28
N ALA A 216 -16.79 -5.93 18.38
CA ALA A 216 -17.50 -5.91 19.65
C ALA A 216 -17.34 -7.23 20.42
N ASP A 217 -17.44 -8.39 19.75
CA ASP A 217 -17.32 -9.70 20.40
C ASP A 217 -15.92 -9.91 21.00
N VAL A 218 -14.87 -9.43 20.32
CA VAL A 218 -13.50 -9.53 20.83
C VAL A 218 -13.28 -8.60 22.02
N VAL A 219 -13.83 -7.39 21.95
CA VAL A 219 -13.78 -6.40 23.04
C VAL A 219 -14.54 -6.91 24.27
N GLU A 220 -15.77 -7.36 24.11
CA GLU A 220 -16.57 -7.94 25.21
C GLU A 220 -15.85 -9.14 25.85
N ALA A 221 -15.29 -10.04 25.03
CA ALA A 221 -14.54 -11.18 25.53
C ALA A 221 -13.28 -10.76 26.31
N PHE A 222 -12.59 -9.70 25.87
CA PHE A 222 -11.45 -9.16 26.61
C PHE A 222 -11.88 -8.63 27.97
N PHE A 223 -12.93 -7.80 28.06
CA PHE A 223 -13.38 -7.27 29.36
C PHE A 223 -13.96 -8.33 30.30
N ALA A 224 -14.45 -9.45 29.77
CA ALA A 224 -14.83 -10.63 30.56
C ALA A 224 -13.62 -11.42 31.10
N SER A 225 -12.44 -11.31 30.47
CA SER A 225 -11.21 -12.02 30.85
C SER A 225 -10.60 -11.53 32.18
N PRO A 226 -9.80 -12.37 32.89
CA PRO A 226 -9.05 -11.92 34.05
C PRO A 226 -8.21 -10.66 33.82
N GLU A 227 -7.61 -10.53 32.63
CA GLU A 227 -6.74 -9.43 32.25
C GLU A 227 -7.52 -8.14 31.96
N GLY A 228 -8.74 -8.25 31.43
CA GLY A 228 -9.59 -7.11 31.11
C GLY A 228 -10.41 -6.58 32.28
N ARG A 229 -10.78 -7.43 33.25
CA ARG A 229 -11.60 -7.04 34.43
C ARG A 229 -11.03 -5.94 35.30
N ARG A 230 -9.74 -5.62 35.20
CA ARG A 230 -9.09 -4.47 35.88
C ARG A 230 -9.41 -3.12 35.22
N PHE A 231 -10.02 -3.15 34.04
CA PHE A 231 -10.49 -1.99 33.29
C PHE A 231 -12.02 -2.02 33.24
N GLY A 232 -12.67 -0.87 33.35
CA GLY A 232 -14.11 -0.78 33.24
C GLY A 232 -14.57 -0.84 31.79
N PHE A 233 -15.44 -1.79 31.44
CA PHE A 233 -16.04 -1.85 30.09
C PHE A 233 -16.73 -0.54 29.72
N ALA A 234 -17.46 0.08 30.65
CA ALA A 234 -18.10 1.37 30.44
C ALA A 234 -17.12 2.54 30.23
N GLU A 235 -15.87 2.42 30.68
CA GLU A 235 -14.83 3.45 30.55
C GLU A 235 -14.01 3.25 29.26
N PHE A 236 -13.74 2.00 28.87
CA PHE A 236 -12.76 1.68 27.83
C PHE A 236 -13.31 0.88 26.65
N GLY A 237 -14.55 0.39 26.71
CA GLY A 237 -15.14 -0.46 25.65
C GLY A 237 -15.15 0.26 24.31
N GLU A 238 -15.82 1.41 24.26
CA GLU A 238 -15.90 2.24 23.05
C GLU A 238 -14.52 2.72 22.59
N VAL A 239 -13.66 3.15 23.52
CA VAL A 239 -12.30 3.58 23.17
C VAL A 239 -11.50 2.45 22.55
N LEU A 240 -11.58 1.22 23.08
CA LEU A 240 -10.89 0.08 22.52
C LEU A 240 -11.44 -0.30 21.14
N GLU A 241 -12.76 -0.25 20.94
CA GLU A 241 -13.38 -0.45 19.63
C GLU A 241 -12.90 0.61 18.62
N GLN A 242 -12.82 1.88 19.01
CA GLN A 242 -12.27 2.94 18.16
C GLN A 242 -10.81 2.67 17.80
N LEU A 243 -9.96 2.28 18.77
CA LEU A 243 -8.55 1.94 18.50
C LEU A 243 -8.40 0.73 17.57
N ILE A 244 -9.29 -0.26 17.68
CA ILE A 244 -9.31 -1.41 16.78
C ILE A 244 -9.75 -0.97 15.38
N GLY A 245 -10.84 -0.22 15.29
CA GLY A 245 -11.43 0.25 14.03
C GLY A 245 -10.53 1.21 13.25
N MET A 246 -9.55 1.82 13.92
CA MET A 246 -8.47 2.55 13.24
C MET A 246 -7.58 1.58 12.43
N ARG A 247 -7.27 2.01 11.21
CA ARG A 247 -6.30 1.35 10.32
C ARG A 247 -6.79 -0.02 9.83
N SER A 248 -6.10 -1.12 10.14
CA SER A 248 -6.40 -2.45 9.57
C SER A 248 -7.72 -3.06 10.06
N GLY A 249 -8.28 -2.59 11.19
CA GLY A 249 -9.57 -3.06 11.68
C GLY A 249 -9.56 -4.43 12.37
N ASP A 250 -8.47 -5.21 12.28
CA ASP A 250 -8.40 -6.57 12.84
C ASP A 250 -8.33 -6.53 14.38
N PRO A 251 -9.32 -7.03 15.15
CA PRO A 251 -9.26 -6.94 16.60
C PRO A 251 -8.16 -7.81 17.24
N GLN A 252 -7.62 -8.80 16.52
CA GLN A 252 -6.79 -9.88 17.06
C GLN A 252 -5.29 -9.79 16.71
N ARG A 253 -4.91 -9.02 15.69
CA ARG A 253 -3.51 -8.88 15.24
C ARG A 253 -2.98 -7.46 15.46
N TRP A 254 -2.02 -7.32 16.38
CA TRP A 254 -1.46 -6.02 16.78
C TRP A 254 0.05 -5.97 16.57
N SER A 255 0.48 -5.28 15.52
CA SER A 255 1.90 -4.99 15.32
C SER A 255 2.38 -3.79 16.14
N ALA A 256 3.69 -3.63 16.23
CA ALA A 256 4.32 -2.42 16.74
C ALA A 256 3.87 -1.17 15.96
N PHE A 257 3.73 -1.24 14.63
CA PHE A 257 3.28 -0.10 13.84
C PHE A 257 1.85 0.29 14.16
N ARG A 258 0.96 -0.69 14.33
CA ARG A 258 -0.40 -0.41 14.74
C ARG A 258 -0.48 0.27 16.11
N VAL A 259 0.40 -0.09 17.06
CA VAL A 259 0.53 0.64 18.32
C VAL A 259 0.97 2.09 18.10
N ILE A 260 1.96 2.33 17.25
CA ILE A 260 2.41 3.70 16.92
C ILE A 260 1.25 4.52 16.35
N TYR A 261 0.49 3.96 15.40
CA TYR A 261 -0.65 4.65 14.79
C TYR A 261 -1.79 4.85 15.78
N ALA A 262 -2.21 3.80 16.48
CA ALA A 262 -3.28 3.86 17.48
C ALA A 262 -2.96 4.88 18.57
N VAL A 263 -1.69 5.01 18.98
CA VAL A 263 -1.27 5.98 20.00
C VAL A 263 -1.00 7.38 19.42
N GLY A 264 -0.48 7.46 18.20
CA GLY A 264 -0.19 8.70 17.48
C GLY A 264 -1.45 9.45 17.04
N ASP A 265 -2.49 8.69 16.69
CA ASP A 265 -3.81 9.16 16.28
C ASP A 265 -4.79 9.23 17.47
N LEU A 266 -4.31 9.09 18.72
CA LEU A 266 -5.19 9.07 19.89
C LEU A 266 -6.03 10.33 20.00
N PRO A 267 -7.23 10.20 20.59
CA PRO A 267 -7.96 11.34 21.10
C PRO A 267 -7.03 12.11 22.03
N ASP A 268 -6.74 13.35 21.71
CA ASP A 268 -5.95 14.26 22.53
C ASP A 268 -6.72 14.76 23.76
N GLY A 269 -7.66 13.96 24.28
CA GLY A 269 -8.55 14.34 25.37
C GLY A 269 -9.72 15.24 24.96
N ARG A 270 -9.95 15.46 23.65
CA ARG A 270 -11.10 16.24 23.13
C ARG A 270 -12.46 15.58 23.35
N ASN A 271 -12.54 14.26 23.16
CA ASN A 271 -13.77 13.49 23.27
C ASN A 271 -13.80 12.55 24.49
N GLU A 272 -12.62 12.18 24.99
CA GLU A 272 -12.45 11.24 26.10
C GLU A 272 -11.82 11.92 27.32
N PRO A 273 -12.17 11.52 28.56
CA PRO A 273 -11.51 12.04 29.75
C PRO A 273 -10.00 11.81 29.68
N VAL A 274 -9.21 12.83 30.02
CA VAL A 274 -7.73 12.77 30.01
C VAL A 274 -7.21 11.58 30.82
N GLU A 275 -7.89 11.27 31.93
CA GLU A 275 -7.52 10.18 32.83
C GLU A 275 -7.73 8.80 32.20
N THR A 276 -8.73 8.66 31.32
CA THR A 276 -8.94 7.50 30.47
C THR A 276 -7.80 7.39 29.46
N VAL A 277 -7.49 8.49 28.76
CA VAL A 277 -6.43 8.54 27.73
C VAL A 277 -5.07 8.14 28.32
N LEU A 278 -4.71 8.67 29.49
CA LEU A 278 -3.45 8.35 30.17
C LEU A 278 -3.30 6.87 30.57
N ARG A 279 -4.40 6.11 30.64
CA ARG A 279 -4.42 4.69 30.97
C ARG A 279 -4.40 3.77 29.74
N LEU A 280 -4.52 4.31 28.52
CA LEU A 280 -4.56 3.51 27.29
C LEU A 280 -3.30 2.65 27.05
N PRO A 281 -2.06 3.09 27.33
CA PRO A 281 -0.90 2.20 27.21
C PRO A 281 -1.01 0.96 28.11
N ALA A 282 -1.56 1.12 29.33
CA ALA A 282 -1.77 0.00 30.24
C ALA A 282 -2.89 -0.94 29.75
N LEU A 283 -3.96 -0.39 29.15
CA LEU A 283 -5.02 -1.16 28.51
C LEU A 283 -4.46 -1.99 27.34
N LEU A 284 -3.72 -1.36 26.42
CA LEU A 284 -3.12 -2.03 25.27
C LEU A 284 -2.12 -3.11 25.70
N ARG A 285 -1.31 -2.86 26.74
CA ARG A 285 -0.38 -3.85 27.31
C ARG A 285 -1.10 -5.10 27.83
N ALA A 286 -2.35 -4.96 28.28
CA ALA A 286 -3.20 -6.07 28.70
C ALA A 286 -3.92 -6.76 27.54
N PHE A 287 -4.39 -5.96 26.58
CA PHE A 287 -5.20 -6.42 25.46
C PHE A 287 -4.38 -7.18 24.40
N VAL A 288 -3.19 -6.68 24.05
CA VAL A 288 -2.36 -7.26 22.97
C VAL A 288 -2.03 -8.74 23.22
N PRO A 289 -1.56 -9.17 24.42
CA PRO A 289 -1.32 -10.59 24.67
C PRO A 289 -2.58 -11.44 24.60
N PHE A 290 -3.73 -10.91 25.04
CA PHE A 290 -5.02 -11.58 24.94
C PHE A 290 -5.41 -11.79 23.47
N ALA A 291 -5.31 -10.75 22.66
CA ALA A 291 -5.59 -10.78 21.22
C ALA A 291 -4.66 -11.76 20.48
N HIS A 292 -3.35 -11.65 20.71
CA HIS A 292 -2.33 -12.51 20.10
C HIS A 292 -2.49 -13.98 20.47
N GLY A 293 -2.89 -14.28 21.71
CA GLY A 293 -3.16 -15.65 22.15
C GLY A 293 -4.31 -16.31 21.38
N ARG A 294 -5.30 -15.53 20.91
CA ARG A 294 -6.44 -16.04 20.12
C ARG A 294 -6.10 -16.23 18.65
N SER A 295 -5.24 -15.38 18.09
CA SER A 295 -4.78 -15.45 16.70
C SER A 295 -3.53 -16.32 16.49
N GLY A 296 -2.92 -16.83 17.57
CA GLY A 296 -1.75 -17.70 17.52
C GLY A 296 -0.44 -16.96 17.24
N ILE A 297 -0.38 -15.64 17.44
CA ILE A 297 0.83 -14.85 17.28
C ILE A 297 1.85 -15.23 18.34
N GLY A 298 3.08 -15.51 17.90
CA GLY A 298 4.16 -15.99 18.75
C GLY A 298 4.59 -15.01 19.87
N ALA A 299 5.22 -15.56 20.91
CA ALA A 299 5.68 -14.79 22.06
C ALA A 299 6.72 -13.71 21.71
N GLU A 300 7.58 -13.97 20.72
CA GLU A 300 8.58 -13.00 20.26
C GLU A 300 7.94 -11.77 19.61
N LEU A 301 7.04 -11.98 18.64
CA LEU A 301 6.28 -10.90 17.99
C LEU A 301 5.43 -10.13 19.01
N THR A 302 4.83 -10.84 19.97
CA THR A 302 4.11 -10.20 21.09
C THR A 302 5.03 -9.32 21.92
N ALA A 303 6.23 -9.80 22.28
CA ALA A 303 7.21 -9.02 23.04
C ALA A 303 7.67 -7.77 22.27
N GLN A 304 7.83 -7.84 20.94
CA GLN A 304 8.14 -6.69 20.10
C GLN A 304 7.02 -5.64 20.15
N THR A 305 5.76 -6.04 20.02
CA THR A 305 4.61 -5.12 20.14
C THR A 305 4.55 -4.50 21.54
N LEU A 306 4.77 -5.28 22.61
CA LEU A 306 4.80 -4.77 23.99
C LEU A 306 5.94 -3.78 24.23
N ALA A 307 7.12 -4.03 23.67
CA ALA A 307 8.24 -3.09 23.74
C ALA A 307 7.90 -1.77 23.04
N MET A 308 7.16 -1.81 21.93
CA MET A 308 6.70 -0.60 21.27
C MET A 308 5.68 0.18 22.13
N ILE A 309 4.78 -0.50 22.84
CA ILE A 309 3.90 0.16 23.82
C ILE A 309 4.74 0.91 24.87
N ASP A 310 5.79 0.26 25.39
CA ASP A 310 6.69 0.87 26.39
C ASP A 310 7.44 2.08 25.83
N GLU A 311 7.92 2.01 24.58
CA GLU A 311 8.57 3.15 23.91
C GLU A 311 7.60 4.31 23.70
N VAL A 312 6.41 4.03 23.18
CA VAL A 312 5.39 5.04 22.89
C VAL A 312 4.85 5.68 24.17
N GLN A 313 4.79 4.93 25.27
CA GLN A 313 4.43 5.43 26.60
C GLN A 313 5.43 6.50 27.11
N LYS A 314 6.69 6.47 26.66
CA LYS A 314 7.68 7.52 27.03
C LYS A 314 7.23 8.87 26.48
N GLY A 315 7.09 9.85 27.38
CA GLY A 315 6.61 11.19 27.03
C GLY A 315 5.15 11.25 26.59
N PHE A 316 4.38 10.16 26.70
CA PHE A 316 2.98 10.12 26.31
C PHE A 316 2.13 11.13 27.10
N LYS A 317 2.35 11.17 28.42
CA LYS A 317 1.67 12.09 29.34
C LYS A 317 1.92 13.56 28.99
N ASP A 318 3.16 13.89 28.64
CA ASP A 318 3.53 15.25 28.26
C ASP A 318 2.88 15.63 26.92
N ARG A 319 2.86 14.70 25.95
CA ARG A 319 2.21 14.89 24.65
C ARG A 319 0.71 15.17 24.75
N VAL A 320 -0.02 14.37 25.54
CA VAL A 320 -1.47 14.56 25.76
C VAL A 320 -1.74 15.94 26.36
N ARG A 321 -0.95 16.34 27.37
CA ARG A 321 -1.11 17.62 28.05
C ARG A 321 -0.75 18.81 27.15
N SER A 322 0.33 18.71 26.37
CA SER A 322 0.72 19.75 25.42
C SER A 322 -0.28 19.90 24.27
N GLY A 323 -0.85 18.79 23.77
CA GLY A 323 -1.88 18.82 22.73
C GLY A 323 -3.14 19.55 23.17
N LEU A 324 -3.64 19.25 24.38
CA LEU A 324 -4.78 19.96 24.99
C LEU A 324 -4.52 21.45 25.11
N GLN A 325 -3.34 21.84 25.63
CA GLN A 325 -3.00 23.25 25.81
C GLN A 325 -3.02 24.01 24.48
N GLN A 326 -2.38 23.45 23.43
CA GLN A 326 -2.36 24.06 22.10
C GLN A 326 -3.76 24.24 21.50
N TYR A 327 -4.68 23.29 21.73
CA TYR A 327 -6.06 23.42 21.28
C TYR A 327 -6.79 24.57 21.99
N TRP A 328 -6.72 24.63 23.31
CA TRP A 328 -7.38 25.71 24.08
C TRP A 328 -6.81 27.09 23.74
N ASP A 329 -5.50 27.19 23.49
CA ASP A 329 -4.83 28.42 23.05
C ASP A 329 -5.25 28.84 21.62
N ALA A 330 -5.66 27.90 20.76
CA ALA A 330 -6.08 28.19 19.38
C ALA A 330 -7.59 28.51 19.25
N VAL A 331 -8.39 28.14 20.24
CA VAL A 331 -9.86 28.34 20.25
C VAL A 331 -10.29 29.54 21.11
N GLY A 332 -9.41 30.05 21.99
CA GLY A 332 -9.60 31.27 22.78
C GLY A 332 -9.15 32.54 22.06
#